data_AF-A0A1Y2GY84-F1
#
_entry.id   AF-A0A1Y2GY84-F1
#
_cell.length_a   1.000
_cell.length_b   1.000
_cell.length_c   1.000
_cell.angle_alpha   90.00
_cell.angle_beta   90.00
_cell.angle_gamma   90.00
#
_symmetry.space_group_name_H-M   'P 1'
#
loop_
_entity.id
_entity.type
_entity.pdbx_description
1 polymer ?
#
loop_
_entity_poly.entity_id
_entity_poly.type
_entity_poly.pdbx_seq_one_letter_code
_entity_poly.pdbx_strand_id
1 'polypeptide(L)'
;MKVSTQILATSAIAFTATALAMPSMSKRVIDGTKVLGCLASTFMKGDEAWSPECAAAAATDIGLAQEVSLGEFDIDFASSDPMSMPISLPNLQVRLASLPGTSWPIVSLANHHNIIDNGVAIAEFDFPMAPAEVKDSIVKNPIERNVVNILPGLEDAFSNYLANIITKPSYTFSIGGNVDASLKVPSLSGNSKSSDADSSKTLTATNIGISAPVTVRGLDNLQKIEYVELVSLTKDADSGVTTVAQKLNIHNPSELSMNIGDIALNILNANGDLMGVINIPSLYLAIGDNAVTATATFTDPDTYNTLTTKSNTFTLAGFDGSVKNPILAKALCSFVSHIAFPKLEAE
;
A
#
# COMPACT_ATOMS: atom_id res chain seq x y z
N MET A 1 67.31 8.19 20.16
CA MET A 1 66.08 7.51 19.72
C MET A 1 64.90 8.35 20.17
N LYS A 2 64.18 8.99 19.24
CA LYS A 2 62.98 9.79 19.53
C LYS A 2 61.76 8.96 19.10
N VAL A 3 60.88 8.70 20.04
CA VAL A 3 59.57 8.06 19.81
C VAL A 3 58.59 9.17 19.42
N SER A 4 57.85 8.97 18.34
CA SER A 4 56.80 9.88 17.86
C SER A 4 55.45 9.17 17.97
N THR A 5 54.52 9.84 18.63
CA THR A 5 53.11 9.48 18.81
C THR A 5 52.26 10.41 17.93
N GLN A 6 51.65 9.86 16.86
CA GLN A 6 50.47 10.38 16.16
C GLN A 6 49.66 9.16 15.69
N ILE A 7 48.58 8.77 16.38
CA ILE A 7 47.19 9.26 16.25
C ILE A 7 46.55 8.86 14.91
N LEU A 8 45.86 7.71 14.97
CA LEU A 8 44.46 7.44 14.60
C LEU A 8 43.77 8.22 13.46
N ALA A 9 43.05 7.42 12.67
CA ALA A 9 41.85 7.70 11.88
C ALA A 9 42.05 8.14 10.42
N THR A 10 41.98 7.17 9.52
CA THR A 10 41.52 7.40 8.13
C THR A 10 40.98 6.10 7.54
N SER A 11 39.71 5.83 7.82
CA SER A 11 38.91 4.85 7.08
C SER A 11 37.46 5.34 7.06
N ALA A 12 37.23 6.40 6.28
CA ALA A 12 35.91 6.75 5.80
C ALA A 12 35.69 5.99 4.49
N ILE A 13 34.91 4.91 4.54
CA ILE A 13 34.30 4.32 3.36
C ILE A 13 33.20 5.30 2.95
N ALA A 14 33.46 6.06 1.89
CA ALA A 14 32.45 6.89 1.25
C ALA A 14 31.48 5.96 0.50
N PHE A 15 30.37 5.61 1.15
CA PHE A 15 29.16 5.25 0.40
C PHE A 15 28.56 6.54 -0.12
N THR A 16 28.81 6.85 -1.39
CA THR A 16 28.01 7.80 -2.14
C THR A 16 26.65 7.15 -2.42
N ALA A 17 25.80 7.09 -1.40
CA ALA A 17 24.37 7.05 -1.63
C ALA A 17 24.00 8.43 -2.16
N THR A 18 23.96 8.58 -3.49
CA THR A 18 23.08 9.57 -4.11
C THR A 18 21.66 9.16 -3.80
N ALA A 19 21.24 9.36 -2.55
CA ALA A 19 19.85 9.59 -2.25
C ALA A 19 19.49 10.81 -3.10
N LEU A 20 18.75 10.58 -4.17
CA LEU A 20 17.96 11.63 -4.79
C LEU A 20 17.01 12.08 -3.69
N ALA A 21 17.48 12.99 -2.84
CA ALA A 21 16.62 13.77 -1.99
C ALA A 21 15.75 14.54 -2.98
N MET A 22 14.59 13.96 -3.31
CA MET A 22 13.51 14.74 -3.90
C MET A 22 13.45 16.00 -3.03
N PRO A 23 13.57 17.20 -3.61
CA PRO A 23 13.58 18.42 -2.83
C PRO A 23 12.38 18.31 -1.92
N SER A 24 12.62 18.34 -0.59
CA SER A 24 11.54 18.12 0.34
C SER A 24 10.44 19.07 -0.10
N MET A 25 9.31 18.51 -0.51
CA MET A 25 8.09 19.27 -0.71
C MET A 25 7.63 19.61 0.71
N SER A 26 8.48 20.30 1.49
CA SER A 26 8.05 21.04 2.65
C SER A 26 7.03 21.97 2.05
N LYS A 27 5.75 21.69 2.35
CA LYS A 27 4.60 22.49 1.97
C LYS A 27 5.01 23.94 2.08
N ARG A 28 5.44 24.56 0.98
CA ARG A 28 5.73 25.97 1.00
C ARG A 28 4.36 26.54 1.31
N VAL A 29 4.25 27.34 2.34
CA VAL A 29 3.04 28.11 2.61
C VAL A 29 2.96 29.16 1.51
N ILE A 30 2.73 28.70 0.28
CA ILE A 30 2.34 29.51 -0.85
C ILE A 30 0.87 29.73 -0.62
N ASP A 31 0.52 31.00 -0.58
CA ASP A 31 -0.83 31.46 -0.38
C ASP A 31 -1.75 30.82 -1.43
N GLY A 32 -2.47 29.77 -1.03
CA GLY A 32 -3.28 28.99 -1.97
C GLY A 32 -4.41 29.77 -2.61
N THR A 33 -4.68 30.96 -2.08
CA THR A 33 -5.56 31.94 -2.70
C THR A 33 -5.07 32.38 -4.08
N LYS A 34 -3.76 32.38 -4.36
CA LYS A 34 -3.24 32.74 -5.69
C LYS A 34 -3.62 31.72 -6.75
N VAL A 35 -3.51 30.42 -6.47
CA VAL A 35 -3.85 29.37 -7.44
C VAL A 35 -5.35 29.23 -7.58
N LEU A 36 -6.10 29.29 -6.46
CA LEU A 36 -7.55 29.39 -6.52
C LEU A 36 -8.00 30.62 -7.31
N GLY A 37 -7.32 31.76 -7.16
CA GLY A 37 -7.55 32.98 -7.94
C GLY A 37 -7.25 32.80 -9.42
N CYS A 38 -6.15 32.14 -9.77
CA CYS A 38 -5.80 31.78 -11.15
C CYS A 38 -6.85 30.87 -11.80
N LEU A 39 -7.27 29.82 -11.09
CA LEU A 39 -8.32 28.90 -11.55
C LEU A 39 -9.65 29.63 -11.71
N ALA A 40 -10.08 30.39 -10.69
CA ALA A 40 -11.30 31.19 -10.75
C ALA A 40 -11.27 32.21 -11.89
N SER A 41 -10.14 32.90 -12.10
CA SER A 41 -9.96 33.84 -13.21
C SER A 41 -10.03 33.13 -14.56
N THR A 42 -9.46 31.92 -14.67
CA THR A 42 -9.53 31.09 -15.88
C THR A 42 -10.96 30.63 -16.15
N PHE A 43 -11.73 30.31 -15.11
CA PHE A 43 -13.16 30.02 -15.26
C PHE A 43 -13.96 31.24 -15.71
N MET A 44 -13.65 32.43 -15.19
CA MET A 44 -14.40 33.65 -15.51
C MET A 44 -13.99 34.31 -16.83
N LYS A 45 -12.74 34.14 -17.24
CA LYS A 45 -12.14 34.87 -18.38
C LYS A 45 -11.64 33.96 -19.50
N GLY A 46 -11.72 32.64 -19.34
CA GLY A 46 -11.21 31.66 -20.29
C GLY A 46 -9.68 31.59 -20.32
N ASP A 47 -9.16 31.00 -21.40
CA ASP A 47 -7.75 30.62 -21.59
C ASP A 47 -6.75 31.78 -21.40
N GLU A 48 -7.17 33.02 -21.69
CA GLU A 48 -6.33 34.22 -21.54
C GLU A 48 -5.90 34.50 -20.10
N ALA A 49 -6.61 33.95 -19.10
CA ALA A 49 -6.28 34.11 -17.70
C ALA A 49 -5.30 33.04 -17.16
N TRP A 50 -5.00 31.99 -17.93
CA TRP A 50 -4.02 30.97 -17.53
C TRP A 50 -2.60 31.41 -17.91
N SER A 51 -2.01 32.30 -17.09
CA SER A 51 -0.66 32.80 -17.32
C SER A 51 0.43 31.76 -16.94
N PRO A 52 1.67 31.90 -17.44
CA PRO A 52 2.80 31.10 -16.97
C PRO A 52 3.03 31.19 -15.45
N GLU A 53 2.70 32.32 -14.83
CA GLU A 53 2.75 32.48 -13.37
C GLU A 53 1.70 31.61 -12.67
N CYS A 54 0.50 31.51 -13.24
CA CYS A 54 -0.55 30.62 -12.74
C CYS A 54 -0.16 29.15 -12.89
N ALA A 55 0.44 28.76 -14.02
CA ALA A 55 0.97 27.41 -14.22
C ALA A 55 2.08 27.08 -13.22
N ALA A 56 3.03 28.01 -13.01
CA ALA A 56 4.13 27.83 -12.05
C ALA A 56 3.62 27.76 -10.59
N ALA A 57 2.61 28.56 -10.26
CA ALA A 57 1.98 28.52 -8.94
C ALA A 57 1.21 27.21 -8.74
N ALA A 58 0.46 26.73 -9.74
CA ALA A 58 -0.23 25.44 -9.74
C ALA A 58 0.71 24.24 -9.59
N ALA A 59 1.94 24.36 -10.11
CA ALA A 59 2.95 23.31 -10.03
C ALA A 59 3.53 23.08 -8.63
N THR A 60 3.33 24.02 -7.70
CA THR A 60 3.70 23.84 -6.29
C THR A 60 2.53 23.24 -5.52
N ASP A 61 2.74 22.28 -4.61
CA ASP A 61 1.64 21.74 -3.80
C ASP A 61 1.03 22.83 -2.91
N ILE A 62 -0.21 23.20 -3.22
CA ILE A 62 -0.94 24.31 -2.59
C ILE A 62 -1.87 23.80 -1.47
N GLY A 63 -1.88 22.51 -1.18
CA GLY A 63 -2.92 21.93 -0.32
C GLY A 63 -4.29 21.96 -0.99
N LEU A 64 -4.32 21.86 -2.32
CA LEU A 64 -5.56 21.64 -3.08
C LEU A 64 -6.16 20.29 -2.69
N ALA A 65 -5.35 19.23 -2.64
CA ALA A 65 -5.74 17.97 -2.02
C ALA A 65 -5.65 18.11 -0.49
N GLN A 66 -6.78 17.87 0.18
CA GLN A 66 -6.90 17.94 1.64
C GLN A 66 -6.81 16.56 2.28
N GLU A 67 -7.36 15.55 1.61
CA GLU A 67 -7.50 14.20 2.11
C GLU A 67 -7.49 13.24 0.92
N VAL A 68 -6.81 12.10 1.07
CA VAL A 68 -6.83 11.01 0.10
C VAL A 68 -7.36 9.77 0.82
N SER A 69 -8.35 9.12 0.22
CA SER A 69 -8.90 7.85 0.67
C SER A 69 -8.72 6.83 -0.44
N LEU A 70 -8.04 5.73 -0.15
CA LEU A 70 -7.87 4.64 -1.13
C LEU A 70 -9.14 3.79 -1.26
N GLY A 71 -9.98 3.80 -0.23
CA GLY A 71 -11.10 2.87 -0.10
C GLY A 71 -10.60 1.43 -0.02
N GLU A 72 -11.42 0.49 -0.48
CA GLU A 72 -10.97 -0.90 -0.68
C GLU A 72 -10.02 -0.99 -1.87
N PHE A 73 -8.93 -1.73 -1.70
CA PHE A 73 -7.88 -1.87 -2.73
C PHE A 73 -7.20 -3.23 -2.70
N ASP A 74 -6.59 -3.61 -3.83
CA ASP A 74 -5.95 -4.91 -3.99
C ASP A 74 -4.47 -4.73 -4.34
N ILE A 75 -3.59 -5.55 -3.75
CA ILE A 75 -2.17 -5.64 -4.14
C ILE A 75 -1.81 -7.10 -4.46
N ASP A 76 -1.07 -7.30 -5.55
CA ASP A 76 -0.59 -8.62 -5.96
C ASP A 76 0.92 -8.77 -5.74
N PHE A 77 1.30 -9.60 -4.76
CA PHE A 77 2.69 -9.94 -4.45
C PHE A 77 3.15 -11.22 -5.14
N ALA A 78 2.26 -11.95 -5.82
CA ALA A 78 2.60 -13.15 -6.58
C ALA A 78 3.16 -12.83 -7.97
N SER A 79 3.37 -11.55 -8.30
CA SER A 79 4.05 -11.12 -9.52
C SER A 79 5.47 -11.69 -9.59
N SER A 80 5.95 -11.92 -10.81
CA SER A 80 7.31 -12.43 -11.04
C SER A 80 8.39 -11.40 -10.77
N ASP A 81 8.05 -10.11 -10.81
CA ASP A 81 8.98 -9.01 -10.54
C ASP A 81 8.75 -8.50 -9.11
N PRO A 82 9.68 -8.75 -8.18
CA PRO A 82 9.51 -8.35 -6.79
C PRO A 82 9.56 -6.84 -6.57
N MET A 83 10.05 -6.07 -7.55
CA MET A 83 10.10 -4.61 -7.49
C MET A 83 8.83 -3.95 -8.04
N SER A 84 7.92 -4.74 -8.63
CA SER A 84 6.74 -4.26 -9.34
C SER A 84 5.51 -5.05 -8.92
N MET A 85 4.61 -4.41 -8.16
CA MET A 85 3.41 -5.06 -7.63
C MET A 85 2.16 -4.49 -8.31
N PRO A 86 1.37 -5.32 -9.00
CA PRO A 86 0.07 -4.87 -9.48
C PRO A 86 -0.80 -4.34 -8.33
N ILE A 87 -1.46 -3.20 -8.55
CA ILE A 87 -2.38 -2.57 -7.61
C ILE A 87 -3.70 -2.22 -8.30
N SER A 88 -4.81 -2.35 -7.58
CA SER A 88 -6.15 -1.90 -7.98
C SER A 88 -6.71 -0.97 -6.91
N LEU A 89 -7.19 0.21 -7.30
CA LEU A 89 -7.78 1.23 -6.42
C LEU A 89 -9.16 1.64 -6.97
N PRO A 90 -10.17 0.76 -6.93
CA PRO A 90 -11.47 1.01 -7.54
C PRO A 90 -12.22 2.16 -6.84
N ASN A 91 -11.85 2.46 -5.59
CA ASN A 91 -12.52 3.43 -4.73
C ASN A 91 -11.63 4.62 -4.37
N LEU A 92 -10.60 4.95 -5.18
CA LEU A 92 -9.75 6.10 -4.92
C LEU A 92 -10.55 7.41 -4.95
N GLN A 93 -10.47 8.15 -3.85
CA GLN A 93 -11.10 9.45 -3.67
C GLN A 93 -10.10 10.47 -3.15
N VAL A 94 -10.15 11.66 -3.73
CA VAL A 94 -9.38 12.81 -3.28
C VAL A 94 -10.35 13.93 -2.92
N ARG A 95 -10.31 14.38 -1.67
CA ARG A 95 -11.02 15.59 -1.25
C ARG A 95 -10.17 16.80 -1.61
N LEU A 96 -10.70 17.63 -2.48
CA LEU A 96 -10.13 18.91 -2.84
C LEU A 96 -10.62 20.02 -1.91
N ALA A 97 -9.93 21.16 -1.92
CA ALA A 97 -10.43 22.40 -1.34
C ALA A 97 -11.75 22.80 -2.02
N SER A 98 -12.77 23.14 -1.23
CA SER A 98 -14.09 23.48 -1.77
C SER A 98 -14.07 24.81 -2.54
N LEU A 99 -14.75 24.85 -3.68
CA LEU A 99 -15.05 26.10 -4.39
C LEU A 99 -16.42 26.62 -3.93
N PRO A 100 -16.55 27.90 -3.53
CA PRO A 100 -17.84 28.44 -3.12
C PRO A 100 -18.89 28.35 -4.23
N GLY A 101 -19.98 27.60 -3.99
CA GLY A 101 -21.14 27.53 -4.87
C GLY A 101 -20.98 26.69 -6.14
N THR A 102 -19.90 25.92 -6.30
CA THR A 102 -19.68 25.06 -7.49
C THR A 102 -18.84 23.83 -7.19
N SER A 103 -19.00 22.78 -8.00
CA SER A 103 -18.05 21.65 -8.05
C SER A 103 -16.84 21.99 -8.92
N TRP A 104 -15.75 21.26 -8.73
CA TRP A 104 -14.61 21.31 -9.63
C TRP A 104 -15.00 20.74 -11.01
N PRO A 105 -14.68 21.42 -12.12
CA PRO A 105 -15.04 20.90 -13.45
C PRO A 105 -13.95 19.98 -14.01
N ILE A 106 -13.40 19.11 -13.17
CA ILE A 106 -12.41 18.10 -13.60
C ILE A 106 -13.16 17.01 -14.38
N VAL A 107 -12.61 16.65 -15.54
CA VAL A 107 -13.15 15.62 -16.44
C VAL A 107 -12.28 14.37 -16.42
N SER A 108 -10.97 14.55 -16.36
CA SER A 108 -10.00 13.46 -16.34
C SER A 108 -8.73 13.87 -15.62
N LEU A 109 -8.01 12.89 -15.08
CA LEU A 109 -6.74 13.05 -14.37
C LEU A 109 -5.71 12.07 -14.91
N ALA A 110 -4.48 12.52 -15.11
CA ALA A 110 -3.29 11.66 -15.13
C ALA A 110 -2.50 11.94 -13.86
N ASN A 111 -1.91 10.92 -13.26
CA ASN A 111 -1.26 11.08 -11.98
C ASN A 111 0.11 10.40 -11.97
N HIS A 112 1.08 11.06 -11.35
CA HIS A 112 2.37 10.49 -10.96
C HIS A 112 2.46 10.62 -9.44
N HIS A 113 2.35 9.51 -8.72
CA HIS A 113 2.29 9.50 -7.26
C HIS A 113 3.43 8.69 -6.68
N ASN A 114 3.86 9.11 -5.50
CA ASN A 114 4.85 8.46 -4.66
C ASN A 114 4.19 8.08 -3.33
N ILE A 115 4.50 6.87 -2.86
CA ILE A 115 4.28 6.48 -1.47
C ILE A 115 5.44 7.04 -0.66
N ILE A 116 5.12 7.94 0.27
CA ILE A 116 6.08 8.59 1.15
C ILE A 116 5.88 8.04 2.56
N ASP A 117 6.86 7.31 3.06
CA ASP A 117 6.88 6.77 4.41
C ASP A 117 8.00 7.41 5.23
N ASN A 118 7.68 7.85 6.45
CA ASN A 118 8.64 8.54 7.33
C ASN A 118 9.41 9.69 6.64
N GLY A 119 8.76 10.39 5.69
CA GLY A 119 9.32 11.51 4.94
C GLY A 119 10.20 11.12 3.74
N VAL A 120 10.28 9.84 3.39
CA VAL A 120 11.06 9.33 2.25
C VAL A 120 10.10 8.71 1.24
N ALA A 121 10.20 9.10 -0.03
CA ALA A 121 9.50 8.41 -1.12
C ALA A 121 10.09 7.02 -1.26
N ILE A 122 9.30 5.96 -1.11
CA ILE A 122 9.76 4.55 -1.11
C ILE A 122 9.25 3.75 -2.32
N ALA A 123 8.20 4.21 -2.97
CA ALA A 123 7.65 3.61 -4.17
C ALA A 123 6.90 4.67 -5.00
N GLU A 124 6.71 4.38 -6.28
CA GLU A 124 6.01 5.24 -7.24
C GLU A 124 4.95 4.45 -8.03
N PHE A 125 3.93 5.15 -8.52
CA PHE A 125 2.95 4.60 -9.46
C PHE A 125 2.38 5.71 -10.36
N ASP A 126 2.19 5.36 -11.63
CA ASP A 126 1.80 6.28 -12.70
C ASP A 126 0.46 5.89 -13.32
N PHE A 127 -0.57 6.72 -13.15
CA PHE A 127 -1.85 6.49 -13.80
C PHE A 127 -1.94 7.33 -15.09
N PRO A 128 -2.18 6.70 -16.25
CA PRO A 128 -2.46 7.45 -17.47
C PRO A 128 -3.73 8.28 -17.33
N MET A 129 -3.91 9.26 -18.21
CA MET A 129 -5.09 10.12 -18.22
C MET A 129 -6.37 9.28 -18.30
N ALA A 130 -7.17 9.29 -17.24
CA ALA A 130 -8.41 8.54 -17.12
C ALA A 130 -9.57 9.44 -16.68
N PRO A 131 -10.83 9.14 -17.05
CA PRO A 131 -11.98 9.89 -16.60
C PRO A 131 -12.05 9.99 -15.07
N ALA A 132 -12.51 11.13 -14.57
CA ALA A 132 -12.73 11.37 -13.16
C ALA A 132 -14.16 11.83 -12.93
N GLU A 133 -14.77 11.36 -11.85
CA GLU A 133 -16.09 11.83 -11.41
C GLU A 133 -15.89 12.85 -10.31
N VAL A 134 -16.50 14.03 -10.46
CA VAL A 134 -16.48 15.04 -9.41
C VAL A 134 -17.87 15.21 -8.84
N LYS A 135 -17.95 15.13 -7.51
CA LYS A 135 -19.13 15.53 -6.77
C LYS A 135 -18.71 16.45 -5.63
N ASP A 136 -19.19 17.69 -5.66
CA ASP A 136 -18.81 18.73 -4.71
C ASP A 136 -17.29 18.96 -4.72
N SER A 137 -16.61 18.65 -3.62
CA SER A 137 -15.16 18.71 -3.49
C SER A 137 -14.48 17.35 -3.54
N ILE A 138 -15.22 16.27 -3.83
CA ILE A 138 -14.68 14.92 -3.91
C ILE A 138 -14.48 14.54 -5.37
N VAL A 139 -13.23 14.22 -5.72
CA VAL A 139 -12.88 13.63 -7.01
C VAL A 139 -12.69 12.14 -6.83
N LYS A 140 -13.43 11.35 -7.60
CA LYS A 140 -13.26 9.90 -7.70
C LYS A 140 -12.50 9.59 -8.99
N ASN A 141 -11.47 8.78 -8.88
CA ASN A 141 -10.69 8.34 -10.03
C ASN A 141 -10.39 6.85 -9.87
N PRO A 142 -11.35 5.97 -10.22
CA PRO A 142 -11.17 4.53 -10.06
C PRO A 142 -10.01 4.06 -10.93
N ILE A 143 -9.12 3.28 -10.35
CA ILE A 143 -8.01 2.64 -11.05
C ILE A 143 -8.23 1.14 -10.98
N GLU A 144 -8.54 0.54 -12.12
CA GLU A 144 -8.78 -0.90 -12.18
C GLU A 144 -7.49 -1.71 -12.04
N ARG A 145 -6.40 -1.25 -12.66
CA ARG A 145 -5.10 -1.93 -12.58
C ARG A 145 -3.97 -0.98 -12.90
N ASN A 146 -2.96 -0.98 -12.04
CA ASN A 146 -1.67 -0.38 -12.30
C ASN A 146 -0.56 -1.19 -11.62
N VAL A 147 0.65 -0.64 -11.57
CA VAL A 147 1.82 -1.22 -10.91
C VAL A 147 2.40 -0.19 -9.95
N VAL A 148 2.69 -0.62 -8.72
CA VAL A 148 3.54 0.08 -7.77
C VAL A 148 4.96 -0.39 -7.98
N ASN A 149 5.86 0.54 -8.32
CA ASN A 149 7.28 0.27 -8.50
C ASN A 149 8.02 0.71 -7.22
N ILE A 150 8.77 -0.19 -6.62
CA ILE A 150 9.65 0.14 -5.50
C ILE A 150 10.83 0.94 -6.03
N LEU A 151 11.14 2.06 -5.38
CA LEU A 151 12.27 2.89 -5.79
C LEU A 151 13.60 2.15 -5.51
N PRO A 152 14.55 2.10 -6.47
CA PRO A 152 15.79 1.36 -6.29
C PRO A 152 16.59 1.78 -5.06
N GLY A 153 17.04 0.80 -4.26
CA GLY A 153 17.79 1.05 -3.02
C GLY A 153 16.92 1.38 -1.80
N LEU A 154 15.59 1.38 -1.95
CA LEU A 154 14.62 1.61 -0.86
C LEU A 154 13.79 0.37 -0.53
N GLU A 155 14.27 -0.82 -0.92
CA GLU A 155 13.65 -2.12 -0.67
C GLU A 155 13.38 -2.33 0.83
N ASP A 156 14.36 -2.01 1.67
CA ASP A 156 14.27 -2.14 3.14
C ASP A 156 13.22 -1.21 3.74
N ALA A 157 13.14 0.02 3.24
CA ALA A 157 12.16 0.99 3.69
C ALA A 157 10.74 0.55 3.27
N PHE A 158 10.59 0.02 2.07
CA PHE A 158 9.31 -0.52 1.60
C PHE A 158 8.89 -1.79 2.36
N SER A 159 9.81 -2.71 2.65
CA SER A 159 9.53 -3.86 3.53
C SER A 159 9.08 -3.43 4.92
N ASN A 160 9.68 -2.38 5.51
CA ASN A 160 9.24 -1.84 6.79
C ASN A 160 7.85 -1.19 6.72
N TYR A 161 7.55 -0.50 5.63
CA TYR A 161 6.20 0.01 5.33
C TYR A 161 5.17 -1.13 5.30
N LEU A 162 5.44 -2.22 4.57
CA LEU A 162 4.56 -3.40 4.55
C LEU A 162 4.46 -4.07 5.93
N ALA A 163 5.56 -4.20 6.66
CA ALA A 163 5.56 -4.77 8.00
C ALA A 163 4.65 -3.97 8.95
N ASN A 164 4.65 -2.65 8.83
CA ASN A 164 3.74 -1.79 9.59
C ASN A 164 2.28 -2.02 9.22
N ILE A 165 1.94 -2.19 7.94
CA ILE A 165 0.58 -2.52 7.50
C ILE A 165 0.13 -3.88 8.03
N ILE A 166 1.03 -4.87 8.03
CA ILE A 166 0.73 -6.23 8.49
C ILE A 166 0.55 -6.28 10.01
N THR A 167 1.42 -5.61 10.76
CA THR A 167 1.50 -5.78 12.22
C THR A 167 0.63 -4.81 13.02
N LYS A 168 0.23 -3.67 12.44
CA LYS A 168 -0.55 -2.64 13.15
C LYS A 168 -2.03 -2.69 12.76
N PRO A 169 -2.95 -2.26 13.65
CA PRO A 169 -4.37 -2.12 13.32
C PRO A 169 -4.66 -0.98 12.33
N SER A 170 -3.79 0.03 12.29
CA SER A 170 -3.84 1.10 11.29
C SER A 170 -2.44 1.66 11.03
N TYR A 171 -2.22 2.20 9.85
CA TYR A 171 -0.96 2.83 9.48
C TYR A 171 -1.19 4.09 8.65
N THR A 172 -0.51 5.18 9.03
CA THR A 172 -0.55 6.45 8.32
C THR A 172 0.75 6.68 7.58
N PHE A 173 0.65 6.94 6.28
CA PHE A 173 1.74 7.35 5.40
C PHE A 173 1.29 8.56 4.60
N SER A 174 2.11 9.06 3.68
CA SER A 174 1.72 10.15 2.77
C SER A 174 1.73 9.67 1.33
N ILE A 175 0.80 10.16 0.53
CA ILE A 175 0.87 10.10 -0.93
C ILE A 175 1.22 11.49 -1.40
N GLY A 176 2.25 11.60 -2.22
CA GLY A 176 2.65 12.87 -2.82
C GLY A 176 3.11 12.72 -4.25
N GLY A 177 3.07 13.79 -5.04
CA GLY A 177 3.45 13.72 -6.45
C GLY A 177 2.83 14.84 -7.26
N ASN A 178 2.57 14.56 -8.54
CA ASN A 178 2.07 15.53 -9.50
C ASN A 178 0.88 14.97 -10.28
N VAL A 179 -0.06 15.84 -10.63
CA VAL A 179 -1.27 15.48 -11.36
C VAL A 179 -1.47 16.42 -12.54
N ASP A 180 -1.82 15.84 -13.68
CA ASP A 180 -2.33 16.58 -14.83
C ASP A 180 -3.85 16.47 -14.85
N ALA A 181 -4.53 17.61 -14.72
CA ALA A 181 -5.98 17.68 -14.68
C ALA A 181 -6.55 18.30 -15.95
N SER A 182 -7.53 17.62 -16.52
CA SER A 182 -8.33 18.10 -17.64
C SER A 182 -9.61 18.73 -17.12
N LEU A 183 -9.82 20.02 -17.41
CA LEU A 183 -10.89 20.85 -16.88
C LEU A 183 -11.86 21.26 -18.00
N LYS A 184 -13.16 21.08 -17.79
CA LYS A 184 -14.20 21.59 -18.69
C LYS A 184 -14.46 23.05 -18.41
N VAL A 185 -14.20 23.92 -19.39
CA VAL A 185 -14.50 25.35 -19.25
C VAL A 185 -15.92 25.61 -19.74
N PRO A 186 -16.79 26.26 -18.93
CA PRO A 186 -18.10 26.70 -19.39
C PRO A 186 -17.93 27.68 -20.56
N SER A 187 -18.67 27.51 -21.65
CA SER A 187 -18.72 28.51 -22.71
C SER A 187 -19.45 29.75 -22.18
N LEU A 188 -18.74 30.83 -21.91
CA LEU A 188 -19.30 32.11 -21.46
C LEU A 188 -19.84 32.99 -22.61
N SER A 189 -19.90 32.46 -23.84
CA SER A 189 -20.40 33.17 -25.02
C SER A 189 -21.94 33.28 -24.99
N GLY A 190 -22.47 34.11 -24.08
CA GLY A 190 -23.91 34.27 -23.86
C GLY A 190 -24.68 35.00 -24.97
N ASN A 191 -24.03 35.53 -26.02
CA ASN A 191 -24.68 36.40 -27.00
C ASN A 191 -24.54 35.94 -28.47
N SER A 192 -23.89 34.80 -28.74
CA SER A 192 -23.83 34.23 -30.09
C SER A 192 -24.96 33.22 -30.28
N LYS A 193 -26.02 33.60 -30.99
CA LYS A 193 -26.95 32.63 -31.60
C LYS A 193 -26.20 31.81 -32.64
N SER A 194 -25.52 30.74 -32.24
CA SER A 194 -24.85 29.79 -33.16
C SER A 194 -25.10 28.37 -32.66
N SER A 195 -26.05 27.66 -33.26
CA SER A 195 -25.77 26.55 -34.18
C SER A 195 -25.02 25.39 -33.51
N ASP A 196 -25.77 24.48 -32.87
CA ASP A 196 -25.60 23.03 -32.60
C ASP A 196 -24.20 22.37 -32.45
N ALA A 197 -23.12 23.13 -32.33
CA ALA A 197 -21.77 22.65 -32.09
C ALA A 197 -21.25 23.28 -30.79
N ASP A 198 -21.88 22.91 -29.68
CA ASP A 198 -21.53 23.33 -28.32
C ASP A 198 -20.22 22.62 -27.90
N SER A 199 -19.10 22.99 -28.53
CA SER A 199 -17.79 22.42 -28.23
C SER A 199 -17.28 23.04 -26.93
N SER A 200 -17.62 22.44 -25.79
CA SER A 200 -16.98 22.80 -24.53
C SER A 200 -15.47 22.65 -24.69
N LYS A 201 -14.73 23.74 -24.54
CA LYS A 201 -13.27 23.69 -24.55
C LYS A 201 -12.77 23.02 -23.27
N THR A 202 -11.75 22.20 -23.43
CA THR A 202 -11.07 21.53 -22.33
C THR A 202 -9.70 22.19 -22.13
N LEU A 203 -9.40 22.56 -20.90
CA LEU A 203 -8.09 23.06 -20.50
C LEU A 203 -7.34 21.99 -19.73
N THR A 204 -6.05 21.84 -20.00
CA THR A 204 -5.19 20.92 -19.24
C THR A 204 -4.27 21.73 -18.33
N ALA A 205 -4.43 21.55 -17.02
CA ALA A 205 -3.51 22.05 -16.02
C ALA A 205 -2.52 20.93 -15.69
N THR A 206 -1.23 21.14 -15.95
CA THR A 206 -0.21 20.11 -15.78
C THR A 206 0.60 20.31 -14.50
N ASN A 207 1.19 19.21 -14.04
CA ASN A 207 2.17 19.15 -12.95
C ASN A 207 1.66 19.67 -11.60
N ILE A 208 0.35 19.59 -11.32
CA ILE A 208 -0.26 20.07 -10.08
C ILE A 208 0.30 19.26 -8.91
N GLY A 209 1.02 19.91 -8.00
CA GLY A 209 1.58 19.23 -6.82
C GLY A 209 0.49 18.76 -5.87
N ILE A 210 0.61 17.53 -5.38
CA ILE A 210 -0.28 16.93 -4.37
C ILE A 210 0.57 16.36 -3.24
N SER A 211 0.14 16.58 -1.99
CA SER A 211 0.62 15.82 -0.84
C SER A 211 -0.51 15.71 0.19
N ALA A 212 -0.84 14.48 0.56
CA ALA A 212 -1.85 14.23 1.60
C ALA A 212 -1.48 13.00 2.44
N PRO A 213 -1.76 13.02 3.75
CA PRO A 213 -1.67 11.83 4.57
C PRO A 213 -2.79 10.86 4.17
N VAL A 214 -2.48 9.57 4.22
CA VAL A 214 -3.41 8.46 4.02
C VAL A 214 -3.27 7.54 5.21
N THR A 215 -4.40 7.23 5.85
CA THR A 215 -4.45 6.22 6.90
C THR A 215 -5.22 5.02 6.38
N VAL A 216 -4.59 3.86 6.39
CA VAL A 216 -5.24 2.59 6.04
C VAL A 216 -5.46 1.74 7.29
N ARG A 217 -6.52 0.94 7.30
CA ARG A 217 -6.62 -0.17 8.25
C ARG A 217 -5.57 -1.22 7.92
N GLY A 218 -4.79 -1.63 8.91
CA GLY A 218 -3.81 -2.71 8.76
C GLY A 218 -4.42 -4.08 9.08
N LEU A 219 -3.60 -5.12 8.99
CA LEU A 219 -4.04 -6.51 9.24
C LEU A 219 -4.08 -6.86 10.73
N ASP A 220 -3.49 -6.03 11.59
CA ASP A 220 -3.40 -6.25 13.04
C ASP A 220 -2.89 -7.65 13.38
N ASN A 221 -1.80 -8.08 12.73
CA ASN A 221 -1.21 -9.41 12.88
C ASN A 221 -2.18 -10.58 12.58
N LEU A 222 -3.30 -10.33 11.88
CA LEU A 222 -4.35 -11.34 11.66
C LEU A 222 -4.72 -12.05 12.96
N GLN A 223 -5.04 -11.29 14.01
CA GLN A 223 -5.34 -11.84 15.36
C GLN A 223 -6.45 -12.90 15.40
N LYS A 224 -7.23 -13.04 14.33
CA LYS A 224 -8.36 -13.97 14.22
C LYS A 224 -8.08 -15.02 13.16
N ILE A 225 -7.25 -16.01 13.52
CA ILE A 225 -7.08 -17.25 12.76
C ILE A 225 -7.80 -18.35 13.53
N GLU A 226 -8.84 -18.89 12.92
CA GLU A 226 -9.70 -19.90 13.52
C GLU A 226 -9.49 -21.25 12.85
N TYR A 227 -9.37 -22.29 13.67
CA TYR A 227 -9.45 -23.66 13.20
C TYR A 227 -10.90 -23.98 12.84
N VAL A 228 -11.11 -24.54 11.64
CA VAL A 228 -12.46 -24.91 11.15
C VAL A 228 -12.64 -26.43 11.15
N GLU A 229 -11.74 -27.16 10.50
CA GLU A 229 -11.93 -28.59 10.22
C GLU A 229 -10.61 -29.33 10.09
N LEU A 230 -10.56 -30.57 10.59
CA LEU A 230 -9.46 -31.51 10.33
C LEU A 230 -9.70 -32.15 8.97
N VAL A 231 -8.73 -32.08 8.07
CA VAL A 231 -8.78 -32.82 6.79
C VAL A 231 -8.07 -34.16 6.92
N SER A 232 -6.88 -34.17 7.53
CA SER A 232 -6.17 -35.42 7.83
C SER A 232 -5.12 -35.21 8.91
N LEU A 233 -4.89 -36.24 9.73
CA LEU A 233 -3.81 -36.29 10.72
C LEU A 233 -3.00 -37.57 10.51
N THR A 234 -1.72 -37.43 10.20
CA THR A 234 -0.82 -38.57 9.97
C THR A 234 0.45 -38.44 10.81
N LYS A 235 1.00 -39.60 11.22
CA LYS A 235 2.32 -39.72 11.83
C LYS A 235 3.13 -40.70 11.01
N ASP A 236 4.26 -40.23 10.50
CA ASP A 236 5.20 -41.10 9.81
C ASP A 236 5.88 -42.03 10.83
N ALA A 237 5.85 -43.34 10.56
CA ALA A 237 6.30 -44.34 11.52
C ALA A 237 7.82 -44.33 11.70
N ASP A 238 8.57 -43.99 10.66
CA ASP A 238 10.03 -44.06 10.65
C ASP A 238 10.68 -42.78 11.20
N SER A 239 10.19 -41.62 10.77
CA SER A 239 10.72 -40.31 11.17
C SER A 239 10.02 -39.72 12.40
N GLY A 240 8.82 -40.19 12.75
CA GLY A 240 7.99 -39.61 13.80
C GLY A 240 7.34 -38.27 13.42
N VAL A 241 7.57 -37.78 12.20
CA VAL A 241 7.03 -36.50 11.71
C VAL A 241 5.50 -36.56 11.69
N THR A 242 4.87 -35.53 12.26
CA THR A 242 3.41 -35.40 12.28
C THR A 242 2.98 -34.40 11.22
N THR A 243 2.04 -34.79 10.35
CA THR A 243 1.46 -33.90 9.34
C THR A 243 -0.04 -33.73 9.58
N VAL A 244 -0.48 -32.47 9.62
CA VAL A 244 -1.86 -32.05 9.83
C VAL A 244 -2.32 -31.25 8.62
N ALA A 245 -3.25 -31.79 7.84
CA ALA A 245 -3.99 -31.02 6.84
C ALA A 245 -5.29 -30.53 7.48
N GLN A 246 -5.60 -29.24 7.34
CA GLN A 246 -6.72 -28.61 8.03
C GLN A 246 -7.30 -27.44 7.23
N LYS A 247 -8.56 -27.11 7.51
CA LYS A 247 -9.18 -25.87 7.06
C LYS A 247 -9.09 -24.82 8.16
N LEU A 248 -8.66 -23.62 7.78
CA LEU A 248 -8.59 -22.45 8.63
C LEU A 248 -9.51 -21.36 8.09
N ASN A 249 -10.03 -20.52 8.98
CA ASN A 249 -10.64 -19.25 8.61
C ASN A 249 -9.71 -18.12 9.07
N ILE A 250 -9.22 -17.31 8.13
CA ILE A 250 -8.35 -16.16 8.39
C ILE A 250 -9.17 -14.89 8.16
N HIS A 251 -9.40 -14.12 9.22
CA HIS A 251 -10.12 -12.86 9.10
C HIS A 251 -9.15 -11.70 8.82
N ASN A 252 -9.36 -11.01 7.70
CA ASN A 252 -8.68 -9.79 7.31
C ASN A 252 -9.51 -8.55 7.73
N PRO A 253 -9.08 -7.79 8.75
CA PRO A 253 -9.81 -6.61 9.23
C PRO A 253 -9.54 -5.33 8.40
N SER A 254 -8.61 -5.40 7.44
CA SER A 254 -8.19 -4.24 6.65
C SER A 254 -9.18 -3.86 5.55
N GLU A 255 -8.85 -2.86 4.76
CA GLU A 255 -9.48 -2.56 3.47
C GLU A 255 -8.61 -2.98 2.28
N LEU A 256 -7.56 -3.76 2.55
CA LEU A 256 -6.60 -4.24 1.58
C LEU A 256 -6.82 -5.74 1.33
N SER A 257 -7.09 -6.13 0.09
CA SER A 257 -6.92 -7.52 -0.35
C SER A 257 -5.48 -7.76 -0.79
N MET A 258 -4.94 -8.95 -0.53
CA MET A 258 -3.61 -9.30 -1.03
C MET A 258 -3.57 -10.67 -1.66
N ASN A 259 -3.02 -10.75 -2.87
CA ASN A 259 -2.52 -12.01 -3.40
C ASN A 259 -1.09 -12.24 -2.90
N ILE A 260 -0.95 -13.11 -1.90
CA ILE A 260 0.33 -13.40 -1.24
C ILE A 260 1.05 -14.56 -1.95
N GLY A 261 0.29 -15.48 -2.56
CA GLY A 261 0.81 -16.71 -3.13
C GLY A 261 1.06 -17.78 -2.07
N ASP A 262 2.04 -18.65 -2.29
CA ASP A 262 2.38 -19.69 -1.31
C ASP A 262 3.06 -19.07 -0.08
N ILE A 263 2.48 -19.32 1.10
CA ILE A 263 3.06 -18.87 2.38
C ILE A 263 3.46 -20.06 3.26
N ALA A 264 4.60 -19.91 3.95
CA ALA A 264 5.09 -20.79 4.99
C ALA A 264 5.33 -19.99 6.27
N LEU A 265 4.82 -20.48 7.40
CA LEU A 265 4.99 -19.83 8.71
C LEU A 265 5.55 -20.85 9.71
N ASN A 266 6.46 -20.39 10.57
CA ASN A 266 6.93 -21.20 11.68
C ASN A 266 5.82 -21.39 12.70
N ILE A 267 5.70 -22.60 13.23
CA ILE A 267 4.82 -22.93 14.34
C ILE A 267 5.67 -23.01 15.59
N LEU A 268 5.43 -22.12 16.54
CA LEU A 268 6.16 -22.05 17.80
C LEU A 268 5.26 -22.48 18.96
N ASN A 269 5.85 -23.14 19.96
CA ASN A 269 5.16 -23.45 21.22
C ASN A 269 5.07 -22.20 22.13
N ALA A 270 4.49 -22.36 23.33
CA ALA A 270 4.35 -21.28 24.31
C ALA A 270 5.69 -20.73 24.85
N ASN A 271 6.78 -21.49 24.74
CA ASN A 271 8.13 -21.06 25.13
C ASN A 271 8.87 -20.36 23.97
N GLY A 272 8.29 -20.34 22.77
CA GLY A 272 8.92 -19.82 21.55
C GLY A 272 9.79 -20.82 20.81
N ASP A 273 9.80 -22.10 21.20
CA ASP A 273 10.57 -23.13 20.50
C ASP A 273 9.88 -23.51 19.18
N LEU A 274 10.68 -23.72 18.12
CA LEU A 274 10.20 -24.16 16.82
C LEU A 274 9.69 -25.61 16.89
N MET A 275 8.40 -25.80 16.61
CA MET A 275 7.74 -27.10 16.59
C MET A 275 7.55 -27.65 15.17
N GLY A 276 7.48 -26.76 14.18
CA GLY A 276 7.15 -27.12 12.80
C GLY A 276 6.93 -25.93 11.89
N VAL A 277 6.37 -26.20 10.72
CA VAL A 277 6.03 -25.20 9.69
C VAL A 277 4.62 -25.46 9.19
N ILE A 278 3.82 -24.41 9.02
CA ILE A 278 2.52 -24.45 8.36
C ILE A 278 2.62 -23.81 6.98
N ASN A 279 2.14 -24.53 5.96
CA ASN A 279 2.12 -24.09 4.58
C ASN A 279 0.67 -23.81 4.15
N ILE A 280 0.43 -22.68 3.51
CA ILE A 280 -0.87 -22.31 2.92
C ILE A 280 -0.60 -21.98 1.44
N PRO A 281 -0.97 -22.85 0.50
CA PRO A 281 -0.74 -22.63 -0.92
C PRO A 281 -1.68 -21.55 -1.48
N SER A 282 -1.19 -20.77 -2.44
CA SER A 282 -1.99 -19.79 -3.20
C SER A 282 -2.91 -18.89 -2.33
N LEU A 283 -2.38 -18.37 -1.23
CA LEU A 283 -3.13 -17.52 -0.31
C LEU A 283 -3.51 -16.19 -1.00
N TYR A 284 -4.80 -16.03 -1.26
CA TYR A 284 -5.44 -14.75 -1.53
C TYR A 284 -6.21 -14.33 -0.28
N LEU A 285 -5.77 -13.25 0.34
CA LEU A 285 -6.40 -12.70 1.54
C LEU A 285 -7.39 -11.62 1.11
N ALA A 286 -8.65 -12.00 0.87
CA ALA A 286 -9.75 -11.08 0.65
C ALA A 286 -10.09 -10.30 1.93
N ILE A 287 -10.80 -9.18 1.80
CA ILE A 287 -11.36 -8.43 2.93
C ILE A 287 -12.40 -9.31 3.66
N GLY A 288 -12.32 -9.38 4.99
CA GLY A 288 -13.20 -10.24 5.80
C GLY A 288 -12.68 -11.67 5.95
N ASP A 289 -13.59 -12.65 5.96
CA ASP A 289 -13.28 -14.04 6.26
C ASP A 289 -12.74 -14.83 5.06
N ASN A 290 -11.64 -15.56 5.27
CA ASN A 290 -10.97 -16.35 4.24
C ASN A 290 -10.85 -17.81 4.67
N ALA A 291 -11.63 -18.69 4.06
CA ALA A 291 -11.52 -20.13 4.25
C ALA A 291 -10.37 -20.70 3.40
N VAL A 292 -9.32 -21.21 4.05
CA VAL A 292 -8.11 -21.72 3.40
C VAL A 292 -7.76 -23.12 3.89
N THR A 293 -7.10 -23.91 3.03
CA THR A 293 -6.52 -25.20 3.44
C THR A 293 -5.05 -25.01 3.74
N ALA A 294 -4.61 -25.51 4.89
CA ALA A 294 -3.25 -25.41 5.37
C ALA A 294 -2.70 -26.79 5.72
N THR A 295 -1.41 -26.99 5.52
CA THR A 295 -0.69 -28.20 5.94
C THR A 295 0.39 -27.83 6.93
N ALA A 296 0.24 -28.28 8.17
CA ALA A 296 1.25 -28.15 9.22
C ALA A 296 2.09 -29.43 9.30
N THR A 297 3.41 -29.28 9.31
CA THR A 297 4.36 -30.37 9.49
C THR A 297 5.18 -30.11 10.73
N PHE A 298 5.13 -31.04 11.68
CA PHE A 298 5.81 -30.97 12.96
C PHE A 298 6.93 -32.00 13.02
N THR A 299 8.10 -31.56 13.48
CA THR A 299 9.30 -32.40 13.57
C THR A 299 9.48 -33.05 14.94
N ASP A 300 8.75 -32.58 15.97
CA ASP A 300 8.77 -33.19 17.29
C ASP A 300 7.91 -34.48 17.31
N PRO A 301 8.49 -35.66 17.62
CA PRO A 301 7.79 -36.95 17.61
C PRO A 301 6.66 -37.06 18.64
N ASP A 302 6.64 -36.22 19.67
CA ASP A 302 5.59 -36.17 20.69
C ASP A 302 4.40 -35.28 20.30
N THR A 303 4.51 -34.57 19.17
CA THR A 303 3.46 -33.64 18.70
C THR A 303 2.14 -34.35 18.45
N TYR A 304 2.16 -35.53 17.81
CA TYR A 304 0.95 -36.31 17.56
C TYR A 304 0.15 -36.59 18.84
N ASN A 305 0.84 -37.04 19.89
CA ASN A 305 0.21 -37.33 21.19
C ASN A 305 -0.33 -36.05 21.82
N THR A 306 0.43 -34.95 21.70
CA THR A 306 0.05 -33.64 22.23
C THR A 306 -1.22 -33.10 21.57
N LEU A 307 -1.32 -33.20 20.25
CA LEU A 307 -2.47 -32.74 19.47
C LEU A 307 -3.73 -33.60 19.70
N THR A 308 -3.56 -34.89 19.97
CA THR A 308 -4.68 -35.83 20.18
C THR A 308 -5.16 -35.91 21.63
N THR A 309 -4.40 -35.39 22.59
CA THR A 309 -4.76 -35.46 24.02
C THR A 309 -5.52 -34.23 24.51
N LYS A 310 -5.17 -33.03 24.02
CA LYS A 310 -5.74 -31.75 24.49
C LYS A 310 -5.74 -30.70 23.39
N SER A 311 -6.48 -29.62 23.62
CA SER A 311 -6.36 -28.40 22.80
C SER A 311 -5.01 -27.71 23.08
N ASN A 312 -4.41 -27.15 22.04
CA ASN A 312 -3.11 -26.48 22.13
C ASN A 312 -3.16 -25.16 21.37
N THR A 313 -2.53 -24.13 21.93
CA THR A 313 -2.33 -22.85 21.24
C THR A 313 -0.89 -22.77 20.77
N PHE A 314 -0.71 -22.42 19.49
CA PHE A 314 0.59 -22.18 18.89
C PHE A 314 0.69 -20.74 18.42
N THR A 315 1.93 -20.28 18.30
CA THR A 315 2.26 -19.00 17.68
C THR A 315 2.69 -19.26 16.25
N LEU A 316 2.06 -18.60 15.29
CA LEU A 316 2.48 -18.58 13.90
C LEU A 316 3.39 -17.37 13.69
N ALA A 317 4.62 -17.58 13.25
CA ALA A 317 5.59 -16.52 13.02
C ALA A 317 6.13 -16.58 11.58
N GLY A 318 6.20 -15.43 10.91
CA GLY A 318 6.89 -15.35 9.62
C GLY A 318 8.41 -15.37 9.80
N PHE A 319 9.12 -15.74 8.74
CA PHE A 319 10.57 -15.88 8.70
C PHE A 319 11.09 -15.59 7.28
N ASP A 320 12.41 -15.53 7.11
CA ASP A 320 13.01 -15.31 5.79
C ASP A 320 12.72 -16.50 4.87
N GLY A 321 12.09 -16.24 3.72
CA GLY A 321 11.55 -17.28 2.84
C GLY A 321 10.11 -17.70 3.15
N SER A 322 9.40 -17.01 4.05
CA SER A 322 7.95 -17.25 4.27
C SER A 322 7.12 -17.14 3.01
N VAL A 323 7.51 -16.32 2.03
CA VAL A 323 6.85 -16.19 0.73
C VAL A 323 7.91 -16.03 -0.36
N LYS A 324 7.52 -16.22 -1.63
CA LYS A 324 8.44 -16.09 -2.77
C LYS A 324 8.91 -14.65 -3.02
N ASN A 325 8.05 -13.67 -2.77
CA ASN A 325 8.41 -12.26 -2.94
C ASN A 325 9.35 -11.81 -1.79
N PRO A 326 10.62 -11.48 -2.06
CA PRO A 326 11.61 -11.17 -1.01
C PRO A 326 11.26 -9.93 -0.19
N ILE A 327 10.59 -8.93 -0.78
CA ILE A 327 10.18 -7.71 -0.10
C ILE A 327 9.11 -8.02 0.94
N LEU A 328 8.10 -8.82 0.55
CA LEU A 328 7.06 -9.28 1.46
C LEU A 328 7.60 -10.29 2.48
N ALA A 329 8.53 -11.17 2.10
CA ALA A 329 9.16 -12.13 3.03
C ALA A 329 9.86 -11.41 4.18
N LYS A 330 10.62 -10.34 3.87
CA LYS A 330 11.24 -9.49 4.88
C LYS A 330 10.21 -8.80 5.79
N ALA A 331 9.09 -8.33 5.23
CA ALA A 331 8.00 -7.74 6.01
C ALA A 331 7.35 -8.77 6.95
N LEU A 332 7.10 -9.99 6.46
CA LEU A 332 6.50 -11.08 7.21
C LEU A 332 7.39 -11.59 8.37
N CYS A 333 8.68 -11.30 8.39
CA CYS A 333 9.52 -11.60 9.56
C CYS A 333 9.02 -10.90 10.85
N SER A 334 8.22 -9.84 10.73
CA SER A 334 7.58 -9.17 11.87
C SER A 334 6.18 -9.72 12.20
N PHE A 335 5.62 -10.60 11.37
CA PHE A 335 4.29 -11.17 11.55
C PHE A 335 4.29 -12.22 12.66
N VAL A 336 3.39 -12.04 13.61
CA VAL A 336 3.15 -12.99 14.71
C VAL A 336 1.65 -13.08 14.97
N SER A 337 1.07 -14.27 14.80
CA SER A 337 -0.33 -14.55 15.14
C SER A 337 -0.44 -15.78 16.05
N HIS A 338 -1.63 -16.02 16.59
CA HIS A 338 -1.91 -17.17 17.42
C HIS A 338 -3.02 -18.01 16.80
N ILE A 339 -2.90 -19.33 16.92
CA ILE A 339 -3.91 -20.28 16.48
C ILE A 339 -4.13 -21.31 17.57
N ALA A 340 -5.41 -21.59 17.87
CA ALA A 340 -5.80 -22.66 18.77
C ALA A 340 -6.23 -23.89 17.96
N PHE A 341 -5.51 -24.98 18.11
CA PHE A 341 -5.91 -26.29 17.61
C PHE A 341 -6.77 -26.97 18.69
N PRO A 342 -7.99 -27.43 18.37
CA PRO A 342 -8.72 -28.27 19.30
C PRO A 342 -8.00 -29.61 19.48
N LYS A 343 -8.42 -30.38 20.49
CA LYS A 343 -8.05 -31.79 20.57
C LYS A 343 -8.47 -32.47 19.26
N LEU A 344 -7.51 -33.03 18.54
CA LEU A 344 -7.75 -33.73 17.28
C LEU A 344 -8.14 -35.18 17.55
N GLU A 345 -9.17 -35.68 16.88
CA GLU A 345 -9.52 -37.10 16.91
C GLU A 345 -8.73 -37.80 15.81
N ALA A 346 -7.98 -38.84 16.18
CA ALA A 346 -7.35 -39.72 15.21
C ALA A 346 -8.41 -40.68 14.66
N GLU A 347 -8.52 -40.75 13.34
CA GLU A 347 -9.29 -41.80 12.66
C GLU A 347 -8.62 -43.17 12.77
#